data_AF-A0A940HXD3-F1
#
_entry.id   AF-A0A940HXD3-F1
#
_cell.length_a   1.000
_cell.length_b   1.000
_cell.length_c   1.000
_cell.angle_alpha   90.00
_cell.angle_beta   90.00
_cell.angle_gamma   90.00
#
_symmetry.space_group_name_H-M   'P 1'
#
loop_
_entity.id
_entity.type
_entity.pdbx_description
1 polymer ?
#
loop_
_entity_poly.entity_id
_entity_poly.type
_entity_poly.pdbx_seq_one_letter_code
_entity_poly.pdbx_strand_id
1 'polypeptide(L)'
;MARGSQDKELDVPALEMTKWFDTNYHYLVPEFSADQTFSLSSNKPFDEFNEAKSLGYITKPIILGPLSFLLLGKSNTQGFRTLDLLDKILPIYKEIIGKLSDLGAEWIQIEEPILVKDLDEEVVERITPTLNELKKASKNSKILIATYFESLDEKIQKKLSISDIDAIHLDLLRGIENKNYIQNEKKILSLGVIDGRNIWKSDLNQKIKIIQQLVKPENEVFISTSCSLLYCPYDLDLEKKIPNEIKRWLSFSKQKLNELNLIKKFINKDDKDISKELEQNRLDILDRQNSKLIHDSSVKKRLETIDSSTTERKLGYTQRSKIHKDIFKLPKFPTTTIGSFPQTPDVRQARARFKRGELDEASYEKFLKDKTIAAIKKQEEIDIDVIVHGEFERNDMVEYFGEHLKGFTFSSSGWVQSYGSRCVKPPIIYGDISRSKAMTVHWSKFAQEQTKKIVKGMLTGPITILQWSFVRDDQPRKNTAQEIAFAIRDEVKDLEQNGIKIIQIDEPALREGLPLKKGKWKNYLDWSVECFKIASSVVKDETQIHTHMCYGEFDDIIESIAALQADVISIETSRSRMELLKTFEKFKYPNEIGPGV
;
A
#
# COMPACT_ATOMS: atom_id res chain seq x y z
N MET A 1 -14.54 -19.53 6.82
CA MET A 1 -14.23 -18.46 5.84
C MET A 1 -13.01 -17.63 6.23
N ALA A 2 -13.04 -16.79 7.27
CA ALA A 2 -11.96 -15.82 7.50
C ALA A 2 -10.59 -16.40 7.96
N ARG A 3 -10.58 -17.50 8.72
CA ARG A 3 -9.35 -18.05 9.35
C ARG A 3 -9.16 -19.56 9.14
N GLY A 4 -10.03 -20.19 8.36
CA GLY A 4 -10.11 -21.65 8.29
C GLY A 4 -10.62 -22.28 9.58
N SER A 5 -10.72 -23.61 9.59
CA SER A 5 -11.00 -24.43 10.78
C SER A 5 -10.27 -25.74 10.61
N GLN A 6 -9.47 -26.12 11.61
CA GLN A 6 -8.77 -27.40 11.63
C GLN A 6 -9.10 -28.13 12.93
N ASP A 7 -9.63 -29.33 12.81
CA ASP A 7 -9.78 -30.31 13.89
C ASP A 7 -9.21 -31.67 13.43
N LYS A 8 -9.46 -32.75 14.20
CA LYS A 8 -8.90 -34.07 13.88
C LYS A 8 -9.49 -34.70 12.61
N GLU A 9 -10.69 -34.30 12.20
CA GLU A 9 -11.46 -34.90 11.12
C GLU A 9 -11.62 -33.96 9.91
N LEU A 10 -11.40 -32.66 10.11
CA LEU A 10 -11.67 -31.63 9.13
C LEU A 10 -10.56 -30.58 9.10
N ASP A 11 -10.02 -30.33 7.90
CA ASP A 11 -9.11 -29.21 7.62
C ASP A 11 -9.70 -28.35 6.50
N VAL A 12 -10.45 -27.31 6.88
CA VAL A 12 -11.02 -26.34 5.92
C VAL A 12 -10.14 -25.10 5.88
N PRO A 13 -9.51 -24.79 4.74
CA PRO A 13 -8.71 -23.59 4.59
C PRO A 13 -9.56 -22.32 4.70
N ALA A 14 -8.91 -21.19 4.99
CA ALA A 14 -9.54 -19.89 4.86
C ALA A 14 -9.84 -19.59 3.38
N LEU A 15 -10.77 -18.67 3.13
CA LEU A 15 -10.91 -18.05 1.80
C LEU A 15 -9.62 -17.32 1.45
N GLU A 16 -9.35 -17.22 0.16
CA GLU A 16 -8.25 -16.37 -0.32
C GLU A 16 -8.44 -14.93 0.14
N MET A 17 -7.32 -14.28 0.45
CA MET A 17 -7.26 -12.90 0.83
C MET A 17 -6.31 -12.17 -0.10
N THR A 18 -6.73 -11.03 -0.64
CA THR A 18 -5.91 -10.21 -1.54
C THR A 18 -6.05 -8.73 -1.21
N LYS A 19 -5.18 -7.89 -1.76
CA LYS A 19 -5.18 -6.45 -1.48
C LYS A 19 -6.44 -5.78 -2.00
N TRP A 20 -6.96 -4.86 -1.20
CA TRP A 20 -8.06 -3.99 -1.57
C TRP A 20 -7.52 -2.85 -2.43
N PHE A 21 -7.67 -2.98 -3.74
CA PHE A 21 -7.16 -2.00 -4.73
C PHE A 21 -5.66 -1.72 -4.50
N ASP A 22 -5.24 -0.46 -4.54
CA ASP A 22 -3.86 -0.02 -4.35
C ASP A 22 -3.54 0.30 -2.87
N THR A 23 -4.25 -0.33 -1.91
CA THR A 23 -4.07 -0.12 -0.47
C THR A 23 -3.26 -1.25 0.20
N ASN A 24 -2.85 -1.04 1.45
CA ASN A 24 -2.26 -2.09 2.30
C ASN A 24 -3.31 -2.90 3.10
N TYR A 25 -4.59 -2.61 2.89
CA TYR A 25 -5.70 -3.38 3.44
C TYR A 25 -5.98 -4.60 2.54
N HIS A 26 -6.43 -5.69 3.13
CA HIS A 26 -6.81 -6.90 2.40
C HIS A 26 -8.27 -7.27 2.69
N TYR A 27 -8.92 -7.83 1.68
CA TYR A 27 -10.27 -8.36 1.77
C TYR A 27 -10.29 -9.85 1.45
N LEU A 28 -11.33 -10.54 1.91
CA LEU A 28 -11.58 -11.94 1.56
C LEU A 28 -12.26 -11.98 0.19
N VAL A 29 -11.66 -12.69 -0.75
CA VAL A 29 -12.16 -12.81 -2.13
C VAL A 29 -13.43 -13.66 -2.13
N PRO A 30 -14.58 -13.15 -2.61
CA PRO A 30 -15.77 -13.99 -2.80
C PRO A 30 -15.50 -15.12 -3.81
N GLU A 31 -15.86 -16.36 -3.47
CA GLU A 31 -15.71 -17.52 -4.35
C GLU A 31 -17.09 -17.96 -4.87
N PHE A 32 -17.26 -18.00 -6.20
CA PHE A 32 -18.55 -18.26 -6.84
C PHE A 32 -18.54 -19.52 -7.71
N SER A 33 -19.69 -20.20 -7.77
CA SER A 33 -20.01 -21.20 -8.80
C SER A 33 -20.96 -20.63 -9.87
N ALA A 34 -21.01 -21.25 -11.06
CA ALA A 34 -21.88 -20.79 -12.14
C ALA A 34 -23.38 -20.95 -11.81
N ASP A 35 -23.72 -21.99 -11.05
CA ASP A 35 -25.08 -22.28 -10.60
C ASP A 35 -25.45 -21.59 -9.27
N GLN A 36 -24.54 -20.77 -8.71
CA GLN A 36 -24.71 -20.10 -7.42
C GLN A 36 -26.06 -19.40 -7.28
N THR A 37 -26.69 -19.57 -6.11
CA THR A 37 -27.86 -18.83 -5.65
C THR A 37 -27.51 -17.99 -4.42
N PHE A 38 -28.28 -16.93 -4.18
CA PHE A 38 -28.06 -16.01 -3.07
C PHE A 38 -29.31 -15.92 -2.18
N SER A 39 -29.09 -15.70 -0.89
CA SER A 39 -30.13 -15.38 0.08
C SER A 39 -29.57 -14.43 1.14
N LEU A 40 -30.43 -13.64 1.75
CA LEU A 40 -30.04 -12.76 2.85
C LEU A 40 -29.76 -13.60 4.11
N SER A 41 -28.48 -13.74 4.47
CA SER A 41 -28.04 -14.59 5.59
C SER A 41 -27.44 -13.81 6.78
N SER A 42 -27.39 -12.48 6.68
CA SER A 42 -26.84 -11.60 7.72
C SER A 42 -27.71 -10.38 7.92
N ASN A 43 -27.99 -10.05 9.19
CA ASN A 43 -28.73 -8.84 9.56
C ASN A 43 -27.84 -7.65 9.92
N LYS A 44 -26.51 -7.80 9.87
CA LYS A 44 -25.53 -6.77 10.29
C LYS A 44 -25.88 -5.33 9.89
N PRO A 45 -26.16 -4.98 8.61
CA PRO A 45 -26.43 -3.60 8.24
C PRO A 45 -27.71 -3.04 8.87
N PHE A 46 -28.70 -3.89 9.16
CA PHE A 46 -29.95 -3.48 9.81
C PHE A 46 -29.77 -3.34 11.32
N ASP A 47 -29.05 -4.28 11.93
CA ASP A 47 -28.81 -4.31 13.37
C ASP A 47 -27.96 -3.10 13.78
N GLU A 48 -26.89 -2.79 13.04
CA GLU A 48 -26.04 -1.61 13.30
C GLU A 48 -26.78 -0.28 13.04
N PHE A 49 -27.65 -0.23 12.02
CA PHE A 49 -28.48 0.96 11.79
C PHE A 49 -29.46 1.20 12.95
N ASN A 50 -30.15 0.14 13.41
CA ASN A 50 -31.08 0.24 14.53
C ASN A 50 -30.38 0.54 15.85
N GLU A 51 -29.20 -0.04 16.09
CA GLU A 51 -28.36 0.29 17.24
C GLU A 51 -28.04 1.79 17.27
N ALA A 52 -27.49 2.32 16.17
CA ALA A 52 -27.18 3.75 16.08
C ALA A 52 -28.42 4.64 16.23
N LYS A 53 -29.54 4.26 15.60
CA LYS A 53 -30.83 4.96 15.71
C LYS A 53 -31.35 4.98 17.14
N SER A 54 -31.20 3.88 17.88
CA SER A 54 -31.61 3.79 19.30
C SER A 54 -30.80 4.72 20.21
N LEU A 55 -29.57 5.05 19.79
CA LEU A 55 -28.70 6.03 20.44
C LEU A 55 -28.94 7.47 19.97
N GLY A 56 -29.95 7.69 19.10
CA GLY A 56 -30.29 9.01 18.57
C GLY A 56 -29.51 9.42 17.32
N TYR A 57 -28.75 8.51 16.70
CA TYR A 57 -28.00 8.78 15.47
C TYR A 57 -28.69 8.18 14.25
N ILE A 58 -29.21 9.03 13.36
CA ILE A 58 -29.64 8.60 12.03
C ILE A 58 -28.39 8.49 11.15
N THR A 59 -27.92 7.26 10.95
CA THR A 59 -26.71 6.99 10.16
C THR A 59 -27.05 6.79 8.68
N LYS A 60 -26.05 6.92 7.83
CA LYS A 60 -26.09 6.52 6.42
C LYS A 60 -25.49 5.12 6.30
N PRO A 61 -26.27 4.03 6.15
CA PRO A 61 -25.73 2.69 5.96
C PRO A 61 -24.83 2.64 4.73
N ILE A 62 -23.73 1.88 4.84
CA ILE A 62 -22.77 1.68 3.76
C ILE A 62 -22.76 0.20 3.40
N ILE A 63 -22.97 -0.13 2.13
CA ILE A 63 -22.88 -1.49 1.59
C ILE A 63 -21.97 -1.51 0.35
N LEU A 64 -21.24 -2.61 0.14
CA LEU A 64 -20.49 -2.83 -1.09
C LEU A 64 -21.47 -3.13 -2.23
N GLY A 65 -21.35 -2.44 -3.35
CA GLY A 65 -22.25 -2.60 -4.49
C GLY A 65 -22.11 -3.92 -5.23
N PRO A 66 -23.17 -4.37 -5.92
CA PRO A 66 -23.22 -5.68 -6.56
C PRO A 66 -22.21 -5.85 -7.70
N LEU A 67 -21.87 -4.78 -8.44
CA LEU A 67 -20.88 -4.89 -9.52
C LEU A 67 -19.49 -5.13 -8.94
N SER A 68 -19.10 -4.33 -7.95
CA SER A 68 -17.83 -4.49 -7.23
C SER A 68 -17.76 -5.82 -6.51
N PHE A 69 -18.83 -6.26 -5.84
CA PHE A 69 -18.85 -7.55 -5.15
C PHE A 69 -18.59 -8.73 -6.10
N LEU A 70 -19.21 -8.73 -7.29
CA LEU A 70 -19.01 -9.79 -8.27
C LEU A 70 -17.62 -9.70 -8.93
N LEU A 71 -17.20 -8.50 -9.35
CA LEU A 71 -15.93 -8.30 -10.07
C LEU A 71 -14.70 -8.40 -9.17
N LEU A 72 -14.86 -8.31 -7.85
CA LEU A 72 -13.83 -8.62 -6.86
C LEU A 72 -13.84 -10.08 -6.41
N GLY A 73 -14.80 -10.89 -6.88
CA GLY A 73 -14.79 -12.33 -6.63
C GLY A 73 -14.08 -13.12 -7.73
N LYS A 74 -13.94 -14.43 -7.49
CA LYS A 74 -13.33 -15.38 -8.40
C LYS A 74 -14.20 -16.62 -8.58
N SER A 75 -13.94 -17.37 -9.65
CA SER A 75 -14.50 -18.70 -9.85
C SER A 75 -13.45 -19.64 -10.42
N ASN A 76 -13.54 -20.92 -10.05
CA ASN A 76 -12.74 -21.99 -10.65
C ASN A 76 -13.41 -22.59 -11.89
N THR A 77 -14.61 -22.11 -12.28
CA THR A 77 -15.34 -22.62 -13.44
C THR A 77 -14.81 -21.97 -14.71
N GLN A 78 -14.21 -22.75 -15.60
CA GLN A 78 -13.63 -22.26 -16.85
C GLN A 78 -14.69 -21.60 -17.74
N GLY A 79 -14.40 -20.41 -18.27
CA GLY A 79 -15.28 -19.66 -19.18
C GLY A 79 -16.46 -18.96 -18.52
N PHE A 80 -16.66 -19.12 -17.21
CA PHE A 80 -17.69 -18.43 -16.46
C PHE A 80 -17.18 -17.08 -15.94
N ARG A 81 -18.02 -16.04 -16.04
CA ARG A 81 -17.69 -14.70 -15.52
C ARG A 81 -18.59 -14.41 -14.32
N THR A 82 -18.00 -13.89 -13.26
CA THR A 82 -18.74 -13.59 -12.02
C THR A 82 -19.88 -12.59 -12.24
N LEU A 83 -19.74 -11.68 -13.22
CA LEU A 83 -20.79 -10.75 -13.64
C LEU A 83 -22.07 -11.45 -14.12
N ASP A 84 -21.98 -12.67 -14.64
CA ASP A 84 -23.15 -13.43 -15.11
C ASP A 84 -24.13 -13.77 -13.96
N LEU A 85 -23.71 -13.61 -12.70
CA LEU A 85 -24.55 -13.77 -11.51
C LEU A 85 -25.32 -12.50 -11.10
N LEU A 86 -25.14 -11.38 -11.81
CA LEU A 86 -25.74 -10.10 -11.45
C LEU A 86 -27.26 -10.17 -11.30
N ASP A 87 -27.95 -10.83 -12.24
CA ASP A 87 -29.41 -10.96 -12.20
C ASP A 87 -29.89 -11.85 -11.05
N LYS A 88 -29.04 -12.74 -10.54
CA LYS A 88 -29.35 -13.59 -9.38
C LYS A 88 -29.11 -12.89 -8.04
N ILE A 89 -28.12 -11.99 -7.95
CA ILE A 89 -27.79 -11.30 -6.70
C ILE A 89 -28.58 -10.00 -6.50
N LEU A 90 -28.99 -9.35 -7.60
CA LEU A 90 -29.70 -8.07 -7.56
C LEU A 90 -31.01 -8.10 -6.73
N PRO A 91 -31.83 -9.17 -6.76
CA PRO A 91 -33.00 -9.27 -5.88
C PRO A 91 -32.65 -9.15 -4.38
N ILE A 92 -31.52 -9.73 -3.95
CA ILE A 92 -31.08 -9.67 -2.55
C ILE A 92 -30.65 -8.25 -2.16
N TYR A 93 -29.96 -7.55 -3.07
CA TYR A 93 -29.63 -6.13 -2.85
C TYR A 93 -30.87 -5.24 -2.78
N LYS A 94 -31.89 -5.51 -3.60
CA LYS A 94 -33.18 -4.80 -3.53
C LYS A 94 -33.89 -5.05 -2.20
N GLU A 95 -33.85 -6.28 -1.68
CA GLU A 95 -34.36 -6.62 -0.34
C GLU A 95 -33.62 -5.84 0.75
N ILE A 96 -32.28 -5.81 0.71
CA ILE A 96 -31.46 -5.07 1.68
C ILE A 96 -31.80 -3.57 1.67
N ILE A 97 -31.83 -2.95 0.48
CA ILE A 97 -32.13 -1.52 0.32
C ILE A 97 -33.55 -1.21 0.79
N GLY A 98 -34.53 -2.02 0.40
CA GLY A 98 -35.92 -1.85 0.82
C GLY A 98 -36.08 -1.93 2.33
N LYS A 99 -35.42 -2.89 2.98
CA LYS A 99 -35.46 -3.06 4.44
C LYS A 99 -34.76 -1.90 5.18
N LEU A 100 -33.63 -1.41 4.69
CA LEU A 100 -33.00 -0.20 5.25
C LEU A 100 -33.91 1.03 5.13
N SER A 101 -34.59 1.18 4.00
CA SER A 101 -35.57 2.25 3.80
C SER A 101 -36.73 2.15 4.80
N ASP A 102 -37.28 0.94 4.99
CA ASP A 102 -38.38 0.69 5.93
C ASP A 102 -37.98 0.94 7.40
N LEU A 103 -36.71 0.72 7.75
CA LEU A 103 -36.16 1.09 9.06
C LEU A 103 -35.99 2.60 9.23
N GLY A 104 -36.10 3.38 8.16
CA GLY A 104 -36.02 4.84 8.16
C GLY A 104 -34.64 5.39 7.82
N ALA A 105 -33.80 4.65 7.09
CA ALA A 105 -32.56 5.20 6.56
C ALA A 105 -32.86 6.28 5.50
N GLU A 106 -32.44 7.52 5.73
CA GLU A 106 -32.67 8.62 4.77
C GLU A 106 -31.75 8.52 3.54
N TRP A 107 -30.50 8.10 3.79
CA TRP A 107 -29.48 7.90 2.78
C TRP A 107 -28.90 6.50 2.88
N ILE A 108 -28.67 5.87 1.74
CA ILE A 108 -27.93 4.60 1.64
C ILE A 108 -26.74 4.85 0.71
N GLN A 109 -25.52 4.58 1.19
CA GLN A 109 -24.31 4.61 0.37
C GLN A 109 -24.00 3.23 -0.17
N ILE A 110 -23.85 3.13 -1.48
CA ILE A 110 -23.41 1.93 -2.18
C ILE A 110 -22.03 2.19 -2.74
N GLU A 111 -21.04 1.45 -2.26
CA GLU A 111 -19.67 1.60 -2.72
C GLU A 111 -19.46 0.78 -3.98
N GLU A 112 -19.16 1.45 -5.09
CA GLU A 112 -18.81 0.82 -6.36
C GLU A 112 -17.39 1.23 -6.79
N PRO A 113 -16.35 0.93 -5.98
CA PRO A 113 -14.98 1.33 -6.28
C PRO A 113 -14.42 0.65 -7.53
N ILE A 114 -15.02 -0.45 -8.02
CA ILE A 114 -14.58 -1.07 -9.27
C ILE A 114 -14.71 -0.13 -10.47
N LEU A 115 -15.60 0.88 -10.39
CA LEU A 115 -15.91 1.82 -11.46
C LEU A 115 -14.76 2.75 -11.83
N VAL A 116 -13.71 2.82 -11.02
CA VAL A 116 -12.51 3.63 -11.33
C VAL A 116 -11.43 2.86 -12.11
N LYS A 117 -11.60 1.53 -12.26
CA LYS A 117 -10.68 0.68 -13.06
C LYS A 117 -11.03 0.73 -14.54
N ASP A 118 -10.12 0.23 -15.37
CA ASP A 118 -10.41 -0.05 -16.77
C ASP A 118 -11.46 -1.18 -16.85
N LEU A 119 -12.66 -0.87 -17.34
CA LEU A 119 -13.79 -1.81 -17.44
C LEU A 119 -14.16 -2.12 -18.90
N ASP A 120 -14.44 -3.39 -19.15
CA ASP A 120 -14.99 -3.89 -20.42
C ASP A 120 -16.36 -3.28 -20.71
N GLU A 121 -16.69 -3.12 -21.99
CA GLU A 121 -17.91 -2.41 -22.42
C GLU A 121 -19.18 -3.08 -21.88
N GLU A 122 -19.21 -4.40 -21.79
CA GLU A 122 -20.35 -5.13 -21.22
C GLU A 122 -20.60 -4.77 -19.75
N VAL A 123 -19.54 -4.59 -18.94
CA VAL A 123 -19.70 -4.13 -17.55
C VAL A 123 -20.29 -2.72 -17.55
N VAL A 124 -19.76 -1.84 -18.41
CA VAL A 124 -20.19 -0.44 -18.52
C VAL A 124 -21.67 -0.33 -18.90
N GLU A 125 -22.15 -1.20 -19.77
CA GLU A 125 -23.56 -1.26 -20.17
C GLU A 125 -24.49 -1.70 -19.03
N ARG A 126 -24.00 -2.52 -18.08
CA ARG A 126 -24.78 -2.98 -16.92
C ARG A 126 -24.87 -1.96 -15.79
N ILE A 127 -24.07 -0.89 -15.78
CA ILE A 127 -24.06 0.11 -14.70
C ILE A 127 -25.44 0.77 -14.53
N THR A 128 -25.91 1.52 -15.53
CA THR A 128 -27.16 2.29 -15.41
C THR A 128 -28.36 1.40 -15.07
N PRO A 129 -28.61 0.25 -15.75
CA PRO A 129 -29.73 -0.62 -15.41
C PRO A 129 -29.68 -1.13 -13.97
N THR A 130 -28.49 -1.53 -13.49
CA THR A 130 -28.30 -2.03 -12.12
C THR A 130 -28.65 -0.94 -11.11
N LEU A 131 -28.10 0.25 -11.28
CA LEU A 131 -28.32 1.37 -10.36
C LEU A 131 -29.80 1.79 -10.32
N ASN A 132 -30.50 1.78 -11.45
CA ASN A 132 -31.91 2.13 -11.52
C ASN A 132 -32.79 1.08 -10.80
N GLU A 133 -32.46 -0.21 -10.89
CA GLU A 133 -33.15 -1.26 -10.13
C GLU A 133 -32.95 -1.13 -8.62
N LEU A 134 -31.75 -0.76 -8.18
CA LEU A 134 -31.45 -0.47 -6.77
C LEU A 134 -32.23 0.77 -6.29
N LYS A 135 -32.28 1.83 -7.10
CA LYS A 135 -33.05 3.05 -6.80
C LYS A 135 -34.55 2.78 -6.67
N LYS A 136 -35.14 1.97 -7.55
CA LYS A 136 -36.56 1.58 -7.44
C LYS A 136 -36.87 0.92 -6.09
N ALA A 137 -35.93 0.15 -5.54
CA ALA A 137 -36.11 -0.51 -4.25
C ALA A 137 -35.92 0.43 -3.04
N SER A 138 -35.29 1.60 -3.22
CA SER A 138 -34.97 2.52 -2.12
C SER A 138 -36.16 3.30 -1.59
N LYS A 139 -37.34 3.20 -2.21
CA LYS A 139 -38.59 3.87 -1.78
C LYS A 139 -38.34 5.36 -1.47
N ASN A 140 -38.34 5.73 -0.19
CA ASN A 140 -38.16 7.12 0.28
C ASN A 140 -36.68 7.49 0.53
N SER A 141 -35.78 6.50 0.56
CA SER A 141 -34.36 6.70 0.77
C SER A 141 -33.67 7.20 -0.50
N LYS A 142 -32.67 8.05 -0.31
CA LYS A 142 -31.75 8.50 -1.36
C LYS A 142 -30.55 7.55 -1.47
N ILE A 143 -30.06 7.32 -2.69
CA ILE A 143 -28.89 6.51 -2.99
C ILE A 143 -27.71 7.41 -3.35
N LEU A 144 -26.59 7.18 -2.67
CA LEU A 144 -25.28 7.75 -2.99
C LEU A 144 -24.37 6.63 -3.53
N ILE A 145 -23.87 6.76 -4.76
CA ILE A 145 -22.84 5.85 -5.29
C ILE A 145 -21.46 6.40 -4.98
N ALA A 146 -20.63 5.61 -4.30
CA ALA A 146 -19.28 6.03 -3.91
C ALA A 146 -18.18 5.34 -4.69
N THR A 147 -17.26 6.17 -5.20
CA THR A 147 -16.08 5.76 -5.97
C THR A 147 -14.85 6.46 -5.40
N TYR A 148 -13.71 5.77 -5.35
CA TYR A 148 -12.51 6.29 -4.70
C TYR A 148 -11.22 5.67 -5.23
N PHE A 149 -10.08 6.28 -4.87
CA PHE A 149 -8.70 5.92 -5.23
C PHE A 149 -8.24 6.33 -6.64
N GLU A 150 -9.15 6.68 -7.54
CA GLU A 150 -8.83 7.11 -8.91
C GLU A 150 -10.01 7.89 -9.53
N SER A 151 -9.75 8.57 -10.65
CA SER A 151 -10.76 9.31 -11.42
C SER A 151 -11.65 8.38 -12.23
N LEU A 152 -12.92 8.72 -12.37
CA LEU A 152 -13.85 8.02 -13.26
C LEU A 152 -13.56 8.35 -14.71
N ASP A 153 -13.62 7.36 -15.60
CA ASP A 153 -13.60 7.60 -17.03
C ASP A 153 -14.89 8.30 -17.49
N GLU A 154 -14.81 9.08 -18.58
CA GLU A 154 -15.94 9.82 -19.13
C GLU A 154 -17.15 8.92 -19.43
N LYS A 155 -16.92 7.72 -19.96
CA LYS A 155 -17.99 6.74 -20.22
C LYS A 155 -18.73 6.32 -18.94
N ILE A 156 -18.01 6.18 -17.83
CA ILE A 156 -18.57 5.81 -16.53
C ILE A 156 -19.33 7.00 -15.94
N GLN A 157 -18.74 8.19 -15.98
CA GLN A 157 -19.40 9.44 -15.58
C GLN A 157 -20.75 9.58 -16.28
N LYS A 158 -20.81 9.37 -17.60
CA LYS A 158 -22.05 9.40 -18.38
C LYS A 158 -23.09 8.38 -17.88
N LYS A 159 -22.67 7.13 -17.59
CA LYS A 159 -23.58 6.09 -17.08
C LYS A 159 -24.15 6.44 -15.71
N LEU A 160 -23.35 7.06 -14.84
CA LEU A 160 -23.82 7.54 -13.53
C LEU A 160 -24.78 8.73 -13.69
N SER A 161 -24.44 9.72 -14.52
CA SER A 161 -25.28 10.91 -14.77
C SER A 161 -26.69 10.58 -15.24
N ILE A 162 -26.82 9.59 -16.14
CA ILE A 162 -28.14 9.21 -16.71
C ILE A 162 -28.92 8.21 -15.84
N SER A 163 -28.33 7.68 -14.77
CA SER A 163 -29.01 6.77 -13.85
C SER A 163 -29.99 7.50 -12.94
N ASP A 164 -30.85 6.77 -12.24
CA ASP A 164 -31.90 7.33 -11.37
C ASP A 164 -31.38 7.62 -9.94
N ILE A 165 -30.10 7.36 -9.65
CA ILE A 165 -29.49 7.62 -8.33
C ILE A 165 -29.52 9.11 -7.98
N ASP A 166 -29.48 9.43 -6.69
CA ASP A 166 -29.61 10.80 -6.19
C ASP A 166 -28.25 11.51 -6.10
N ALA A 167 -27.19 10.78 -5.76
CA ALA A 167 -25.88 11.38 -5.51
C ALA A 167 -24.69 10.51 -5.95
N ILE A 168 -23.56 11.17 -6.19
CA ILE A 168 -22.29 10.54 -6.56
C ILE A 168 -21.17 11.07 -5.66
N HIS A 169 -20.38 10.18 -5.06
CA HIS A 169 -19.15 10.53 -4.36
C HIS A 169 -17.93 10.37 -5.26
N LEU A 170 -17.11 11.43 -5.27
CA LEU A 170 -15.90 11.57 -6.08
C LEU A 170 -14.69 11.82 -5.18
N ASP A 171 -13.67 10.98 -5.28
CA ASP A 171 -12.34 11.26 -4.74
C ASP A 171 -11.70 12.39 -5.55
N LEU A 172 -11.43 13.54 -4.93
CA LEU A 172 -10.81 14.70 -5.56
C LEU A 172 -9.31 14.84 -5.24
N LEU A 173 -8.73 13.86 -4.55
CA LEU A 173 -7.31 13.87 -4.19
C LEU A 173 -6.51 12.94 -5.09
N ARG A 174 -6.89 11.66 -5.16
CA ARG A 174 -6.29 10.71 -6.11
C ARG A 174 -6.99 10.77 -7.46
N GLY A 175 -8.30 11.02 -7.44
CA GLY A 175 -9.11 11.21 -8.64
C GLY A 175 -9.19 12.66 -9.12
N ILE A 176 -8.06 13.37 -9.23
CA ILE A 176 -8.06 14.83 -9.48
C ILE A 176 -8.81 15.24 -10.77
N GLU A 177 -8.92 14.35 -11.75
CA GLU A 177 -9.64 14.62 -13.01
C GLU A 177 -11.16 14.64 -12.81
N ASN A 178 -11.67 14.07 -11.71
CA ASN A 178 -13.09 14.13 -11.34
C ASN A 178 -13.59 15.57 -11.17
N LYS A 179 -12.69 16.55 -10.94
CA LYS A 179 -13.08 17.97 -10.88
C LYS A 179 -13.79 18.47 -12.15
N ASN A 180 -13.47 17.88 -13.30
CA ASN A 180 -14.02 18.25 -14.60
C ASN A 180 -15.50 17.84 -14.74
N TYR A 181 -15.95 16.87 -13.93
CA TYR A 181 -17.32 16.37 -13.91
C TYR A 181 -18.26 17.29 -13.11
N ILE A 182 -17.74 18.00 -12.11
CA ILE A 182 -18.53 18.69 -11.08
C ILE A 182 -19.48 19.74 -11.66
N GLN A 183 -19.00 20.58 -12.58
CA GLN A 183 -19.79 21.73 -13.07
C GLN A 183 -20.97 21.34 -13.96
N ASN A 184 -20.89 20.17 -14.61
CA ASN A 184 -21.88 19.70 -15.58
C ASN A 184 -22.86 18.68 -14.98
N GLU A 185 -22.58 18.17 -13.77
CA GLU A 185 -23.41 17.19 -13.12
C GLU A 185 -24.61 17.84 -12.43
N LYS A 186 -25.79 17.21 -12.59
CA LYS A 186 -27.07 17.69 -12.03
C LYS A 186 -27.45 16.96 -10.74
N LYS A 187 -26.86 15.80 -10.48
CA LYS A 187 -27.02 15.04 -9.24
C LYS A 187 -26.32 15.74 -8.08
N ILE A 188 -26.70 15.36 -6.86
CA ILE A 188 -26.00 15.82 -5.66
C ILE A 188 -24.59 15.21 -5.68
N LEU A 189 -23.58 16.03 -5.42
CA LEU A 189 -22.19 15.57 -5.40
C LEU A 189 -21.66 15.48 -3.98
N SER A 190 -20.97 14.40 -3.68
CA SER A 190 -20.13 14.28 -2.50
C SER A 190 -18.66 14.41 -2.87
N LEU A 191 -18.04 15.49 -2.40
CA LEU A 191 -16.69 15.88 -2.76
C LEU A 191 -15.71 15.36 -1.71
N GLY A 192 -14.95 14.34 -2.09
CA GLY A 192 -13.90 13.73 -1.29
C GLY A 192 -12.65 14.60 -1.25
N VAL A 193 -12.61 15.58 -0.35
CA VAL A 193 -11.55 16.61 -0.28
C VAL A 193 -10.57 16.41 0.89
N ILE A 194 -10.90 15.59 1.88
CA ILE A 194 -10.00 15.27 3.02
C ILE A 194 -9.38 13.89 2.80
N ASP A 195 -8.06 13.76 2.91
CA ASP A 195 -7.38 12.52 2.53
C ASP A 195 -7.68 11.38 3.50
N GLY A 196 -8.32 10.31 3.02
CA GLY A 196 -8.54 9.08 3.78
C GLY A 196 -7.42 8.05 3.66
N ARG A 197 -6.38 8.31 2.87
CA ARG A 197 -5.23 7.42 2.60
C ARG A 197 -3.91 7.88 3.20
N ASN A 198 -3.84 9.10 3.71
CA ASN A 198 -2.61 9.66 4.25
C ASN A 198 -2.88 10.55 5.48
N ILE A 199 -1.84 10.82 6.25
CA ILE A 199 -1.94 11.42 7.59
C ILE A 199 -1.63 12.91 7.64
N TRP A 200 -1.47 13.57 6.50
CA TRP A 200 -1.14 15.00 6.48
C TRP A 200 -2.35 15.86 6.83
N LYS A 201 -2.08 16.94 7.55
CA LYS A 201 -3.03 18.02 7.80
C LYS A 201 -3.37 18.70 6.48
N SER A 202 -4.65 18.88 6.26
CA SER A 202 -5.20 19.54 5.08
C SER A 202 -4.95 21.04 5.13
N ASP A 203 -4.57 21.66 4.00
CA ASP A 203 -4.71 23.12 3.85
C ASP A 203 -6.20 23.46 3.67
N LEU A 204 -6.84 23.85 4.77
CA LEU A 204 -8.29 24.08 4.79
C LEU A 204 -8.66 25.34 4.00
N ASN A 205 -7.82 26.37 4.05
CA ASN A 205 -8.03 27.62 3.33
C ASN A 205 -8.02 27.38 1.82
N GLN A 206 -7.04 26.62 1.33
CA GLN A 206 -6.97 26.23 -0.07
C GLN A 206 -8.16 25.36 -0.47
N LYS A 207 -8.53 24.35 0.34
CA LYS A 207 -9.67 23.47 0.05
C LYS A 207 -10.99 24.22 -0.02
N ILE A 208 -11.25 25.11 0.93
CA ILE A 208 -12.44 25.99 0.93
C ILE A 208 -12.50 26.80 -0.37
N LYS A 209 -11.40 27.44 -0.76
CA LYS A 209 -11.33 28.22 -2.00
C LYS A 209 -11.63 27.36 -3.23
N ILE A 210 -11.06 26.17 -3.31
CA ILE A 210 -11.31 25.22 -4.41
C ILE A 210 -12.78 24.82 -4.44
N ILE A 211 -13.38 24.49 -3.30
CA ILE A 211 -14.79 24.11 -3.23
C ILE A 211 -15.69 25.26 -3.73
N GLN A 212 -15.44 26.49 -3.29
CA GLN A 212 -16.20 27.67 -3.73
C GLN A 212 -16.04 27.96 -5.23
N GLN A 213 -14.93 27.55 -5.85
CA GLN A 213 -14.71 27.69 -7.29
C GLN A 213 -15.40 26.58 -8.10
N LEU A 214 -15.46 25.36 -7.55
CA LEU A 214 -16.00 24.19 -8.22
C LEU A 214 -17.53 24.10 -8.08
N VAL A 215 -18.08 24.58 -6.97
CA VAL A 215 -19.49 24.43 -6.60
C VAL A 215 -20.19 25.77 -6.67
N LYS A 216 -21.29 25.84 -7.43
CA LYS A 216 -22.14 27.02 -7.46
C LYS A 216 -22.87 27.21 -6.12
N PRO A 217 -23.07 28.44 -5.61
CA PRO A 217 -23.70 28.68 -4.31
C PRO A 217 -25.09 28.05 -4.12
N GLU A 218 -25.83 27.86 -5.21
CA GLU A 218 -27.16 27.25 -5.23
C GLU A 218 -27.17 25.71 -5.22
N ASN A 219 -26.01 25.07 -5.44
CA ASN A 219 -25.92 23.61 -5.52
C ASN A 219 -25.77 22.99 -4.11
N GLU A 220 -26.62 21.99 -3.82
CA GLU A 220 -26.46 21.14 -2.65
C GLU A 220 -25.30 20.14 -2.89
N VAL A 221 -24.31 20.13 -1.99
CA VAL A 221 -23.16 19.21 -2.04
C VAL A 221 -22.83 18.67 -0.65
N PHE A 222 -22.26 17.46 -0.61
CA PHE A 222 -21.59 16.94 0.57
C PHE A 222 -20.09 17.23 0.50
N ILE A 223 -19.50 17.65 1.61
CA ILE A 223 -18.05 17.63 1.78
C ILE A 223 -17.69 16.36 2.57
N SER A 224 -16.74 15.57 2.05
CA SER A 224 -16.41 14.25 2.56
C SER A 224 -14.90 14.00 2.57
N THR A 225 -14.49 12.91 3.21
CA THR A 225 -13.18 12.30 2.98
C THR A 225 -13.13 11.69 1.59
N SER A 226 -11.94 11.57 1.00
CA SER A 226 -11.70 10.97 -0.33
C SER A 226 -12.08 9.50 -0.43
N CYS A 227 -12.05 8.80 0.70
CA CYS A 227 -12.43 7.41 0.86
C CYS A 227 -12.67 7.14 2.35
N SER A 228 -12.89 5.88 2.73
CA SER A 228 -12.97 5.47 4.13
C SER A 228 -11.71 5.86 4.93
N LEU A 229 -11.92 6.29 6.18
CA LEU A 229 -10.84 6.59 7.13
C LEU A 229 -10.18 5.32 7.72
N LEU A 230 -10.60 4.13 7.28
CA LEU A 230 -9.98 2.85 7.64
C LEU A 230 -8.46 2.82 7.40
N TYR A 231 -7.99 3.55 6.38
CA TYR A 231 -6.58 3.57 5.98
C TYR A 231 -5.75 4.63 6.73
N CYS A 232 -6.36 5.35 7.67
CA CYS A 232 -5.71 6.31 8.53
C CYS A 232 -5.71 5.82 9.99
N PRO A 233 -4.70 6.17 10.80
CA PRO A 233 -4.74 5.84 12.21
C PRO A 233 -5.86 6.59 12.93
N TYR A 234 -6.23 6.10 14.11
CA TYR A 234 -7.44 6.55 14.81
C TYR A 234 -7.36 8.01 15.33
N ASP A 235 -6.41 8.32 16.22
CA ASP A 235 -6.35 9.60 16.93
C ASP A 235 -4.90 10.07 17.16
N LEU A 236 -4.55 11.24 16.63
CA LEU A 236 -3.23 11.85 16.76
C LEU A 236 -2.93 12.28 18.21
N ASP A 237 -3.94 12.52 19.03
CA ASP A 237 -3.77 12.94 20.42
C ASP A 237 -3.10 11.85 21.26
N LEU A 238 -3.23 10.59 20.84
CA LEU A 238 -2.58 9.42 21.46
C LEU A 238 -1.07 9.33 21.16
N GLU A 239 -0.54 10.18 20.29
CA GLU A 239 0.88 10.14 19.90
C GLU A 239 1.80 10.78 20.93
N LYS A 240 2.79 10.00 21.36
CA LYS A 240 3.80 10.38 22.36
C LYS A 240 5.22 10.45 21.80
N LYS A 241 5.48 9.81 20.64
CA LYS A 241 6.83 9.69 20.05
C LYS A 241 7.11 10.63 18.89
N ILE A 242 6.06 11.16 18.24
CA ILE A 242 6.21 12.11 17.14
C ILE A 242 6.63 13.47 17.71
N PRO A 243 7.75 14.07 17.25
CA PRO A 243 8.16 15.41 17.68
C PRO A 243 7.05 16.45 17.47
N ASN A 244 6.87 17.37 18.42
CA ASN A 244 5.78 18.35 18.38
C ASN A 244 5.76 19.21 17.10
N GLU A 245 6.94 19.58 16.61
CA GLU A 245 7.12 20.36 15.37
C GLU A 245 6.52 19.64 14.16
N ILE A 246 6.64 18.30 14.11
CA ILE A 246 6.08 17.46 13.03
C ILE A 246 4.62 17.11 13.33
N LYS A 247 4.27 16.84 14.60
CA LYS A 247 2.92 16.43 15.02
C LYS A 247 1.86 17.43 14.55
N ARG A 248 2.14 18.73 14.61
CA ARG A 248 1.21 19.77 14.14
C ARG A 248 0.95 19.74 12.63
N TRP A 249 1.78 19.09 11.82
CA TRP A 249 1.56 18.92 10.38
C TRP A 249 0.69 17.71 10.03
N LEU A 250 0.28 16.93 11.04
CA LEU A 250 -0.45 15.68 10.85
C LEU A 250 -1.92 15.84 11.22
N SER A 251 -2.75 14.93 10.71
CA SER A 251 -4.14 14.73 11.05
C SER A 251 -4.50 13.26 10.84
N PHE A 252 -4.87 12.57 11.91
CA PHE A 252 -5.40 11.20 11.89
C PHE A 252 -6.92 11.24 11.73
N SER A 253 -7.60 10.09 11.77
CA SER A 253 -9.02 9.96 11.46
C SER A 253 -9.91 10.93 12.27
N LYS A 254 -9.70 11.04 13.59
CA LYS A 254 -10.43 12.02 14.43
C LYS A 254 -10.19 13.46 13.98
N GLN A 255 -8.94 13.85 13.75
CA GLN A 255 -8.59 15.21 13.31
C GLN A 255 -9.16 15.51 11.91
N LYS A 256 -9.19 14.54 11.00
CA LYS A 256 -9.80 14.68 9.67
C LYS A 256 -11.31 14.91 9.72
N LEU A 257 -12.02 14.30 10.69
CA LEU A 257 -13.43 14.62 10.93
C LEU A 257 -13.61 16.06 11.44
N ASN A 258 -12.67 16.57 12.26
CA ASN A 258 -12.67 17.97 12.67
C ASN A 258 -12.40 18.90 11.47
N GLU A 259 -11.48 18.55 10.58
CA GLU A 259 -11.22 19.29 9.33
C GLU A 259 -12.49 19.41 8.47
N LEU A 260 -13.26 18.32 8.30
CA LEU A 260 -14.54 18.35 7.59
C LEU A 260 -15.56 19.28 8.25
N ASN A 261 -15.66 19.24 9.59
CA ASN A 261 -16.56 20.09 10.33
C ASN A 261 -16.20 21.58 10.18
N LEU A 262 -14.92 21.94 10.15
CA LEU A 262 -14.48 23.32 9.92
C LEU A 262 -14.84 23.80 8.51
N ILE A 263 -14.61 22.97 7.48
CA ILE A 263 -15.00 23.29 6.10
C ILE A 263 -16.53 23.49 6.01
N LYS A 264 -17.32 22.57 6.58
CA LYS A 264 -18.78 22.67 6.61
C LYS A 264 -19.24 23.97 7.25
N LYS A 265 -18.74 24.30 8.45
CA LYS A 265 -19.08 25.54 9.17
C LYS A 265 -18.77 26.78 8.34
N PHE A 266 -17.62 26.81 7.67
CA PHE A 266 -17.23 27.94 6.81
C PHE A 266 -18.19 28.11 5.63
N ILE A 267 -18.47 27.04 4.89
CA ILE A 267 -19.26 27.11 3.65
C ILE A 267 -20.71 27.49 3.94
N ASN A 268 -21.32 26.88 4.97
CA ASN A 268 -22.72 27.13 5.31
C ASN A 268 -22.95 28.46 6.04
N LYS A 269 -21.87 29.11 6.51
CA LYS A 269 -21.94 30.31 7.37
C LYS A 269 -22.70 30.06 8.68
N ASP A 270 -22.61 28.82 9.19
CA ASP A 270 -23.33 28.34 10.39
C ASP A 270 -22.76 28.90 11.71
N ASP A 271 -21.59 29.58 11.71
CA ASP A 271 -20.98 30.18 12.91
C ASP A 271 -20.06 31.39 12.61
N LYS A 272 -19.91 32.30 13.59
CA LYS A 272 -19.37 33.68 13.41
C LYS A 272 -17.86 33.86 13.67
N ASP A 273 -17.12 32.89 14.21
CA ASP A 273 -15.66 33.06 14.39
C ASP A 273 -14.86 31.74 14.39
N ILE A 274 -14.81 31.03 13.25
CA ILE A 274 -13.81 29.95 13.01
C ILE A 274 -12.49 30.50 12.46
N SER A 275 -12.28 31.82 12.54
CA SER A 275 -11.14 32.48 11.92
C SER A 275 -9.82 32.06 12.59
N LYS A 276 -9.86 31.80 13.90
CA LYS A 276 -8.69 31.35 14.68
C LYS A 276 -8.22 29.96 14.26
N GLU A 277 -9.14 29.01 14.07
CA GLU A 277 -8.81 27.65 13.63
C GLU A 277 -8.26 27.64 12.21
N LEU A 278 -8.85 28.42 11.30
CA LEU A 278 -8.36 28.54 9.93
C LEU A 278 -7.01 29.27 9.86
N GLU A 279 -6.80 30.27 10.71
CA GLU A 279 -5.51 30.96 10.83
C GLU A 279 -4.44 30.04 11.41
N GLN A 280 -4.74 29.28 12.46
CA GLN A 280 -3.81 28.31 13.00
C GLN A 280 -3.47 27.22 11.97
N ASN A 281 -4.46 26.72 11.23
CA ASN A 281 -4.23 25.79 10.12
C ASN A 281 -3.28 26.41 9.08
N ARG A 282 -3.50 27.66 8.67
CA ARG A 282 -2.63 28.38 7.73
C ARG A 282 -1.20 28.50 8.25
N LEU A 283 -1.02 28.82 9.53
CA LEU A 283 0.30 28.92 10.17
C LEU A 283 1.01 27.57 10.19
N ASP A 284 0.31 26.48 10.50
CA ASP A 284 0.91 25.13 10.48
C ASP A 284 1.33 24.70 9.07
N ILE A 285 0.55 25.03 8.05
CA ILE A 285 0.89 24.76 6.64
C ILE A 285 2.13 25.56 6.21
N LEU A 286 2.19 26.85 6.54
CA LEU A 286 3.34 27.70 6.22
C LEU A 286 4.60 27.28 6.96
N ASP A 287 4.48 26.87 8.21
CA ASP A 287 5.59 26.35 9.00
C ASP A 287 6.19 25.10 8.33
N ARG A 288 5.34 24.14 7.93
CA ARG A 288 5.78 22.95 7.18
C ARG A 288 6.51 23.36 5.90
N GLN A 289 5.89 24.19 5.06
CA GLN A 289 6.45 24.61 3.77
C GLN A 289 7.84 25.26 3.88
N ASN A 290 8.11 25.97 4.98
CA ASN A 290 9.37 26.68 5.20
C ASN A 290 10.34 25.95 6.15
N SER A 291 9.98 24.76 6.65
CA SER A 291 10.76 24.08 7.69
C SER A 291 12.10 23.57 7.17
N LYS A 292 13.17 23.85 7.92
CA LYS A 292 14.51 23.29 7.69
C LYS A 292 14.58 21.78 7.94
N LEU A 293 13.59 21.21 8.64
CA LEU A 293 13.48 19.76 8.80
C LEU A 293 13.16 19.07 7.47
N ILE A 294 12.55 19.80 6.53
CA ILE A 294 12.08 19.25 5.26
C ILE A 294 13.09 19.49 4.15
N HIS A 295 13.73 20.67 4.09
CA HIS A 295 14.57 21.07 2.97
C HIS A 295 16.06 20.84 3.22
N ASP A 296 16.64 19.82 2.58
CA ASP A 296 18.07 19.55 2.56
C ASP A 296 18.64 19.82 1.15
N SER A 297 19.37 20.94 1.02
CA SER A 297 19.98 21.33 -0.26
C SER A 297 20.98 20.31 -0.81
N SER A 298 21.61 19.49 0.03
CA SER A 298 22.55 18.46 -0.41
C SER A 298 21.84 17.30 -1.10
N VAL A 299 20.66 16.94 -0.61
CA VAL A 299 19.80 15.91 -1.21
C VAL A 299 19.33 16.37 -2.59
N LYS A 300 18.82 17.60 -2.70
CA LYS A 300 18.34 18.15 -3.98
C LYS A 300 19.44 18.17 -5.06
N LYS A 301 20.64 18.65 -4.71
CA LYS A 301 21.80 18.65 -5.63
C LYS A 301 22.21 17.23 -6.05
N ARG A 302 22.04 16.24 -5.17
CA ARG A 302 22.35 14.84 -5.49
C ARG A 302 21.33 14.24 -6.47
N LEU A 303 20.06 14.62 -6.41
CA LEU A 303 19.07 14.20 -7.40
C LEU A 303 19.39 14.72 -8.81
N GLU A 304 20.01 15.90 -8.92
CA GLU A 304 20.44 16.48 -10.20
C GLU A 304 21.57 15.69 -10.88
N THR A 305 22.24 14.78 -10.17
CA THR A 305 23.33 13.96 -10.72
C THR A 305 22.85 12.64 -11.32
N ILE A 306 21.53 12.40 -11.38
CA ILE A 306 20.98 11.17 -11.96
C ILE A 306 21.22 11.17 -13.47
N ASP A 307 22.04 10.23 -13.91
CA ASP A 307 22.35 9.95 -15.31
C ASP A 307 22.53 8.43 -15.52
N SER A 308 22.93 8.03 -16.73
CA SER A 308 23.18 6.63 -17.06
C SER A 308 24.27 5.98 -16.22
N SER A 309 25.25 6.75 -15.70
CA SER A 309 26.29 6.22 -14.81
C SER A 309 25.76 5.88 -13.42
N THR A 310 24.62 6.48 -13.04
CA THR A 310 23.95 6.19 -11.77
C THR A 310 23.03 4.97 -11.90
N THR A 311 22.41 4.75 -13.07
CA THR A 311 21.40 3.71 -13.27
C THR A 311 21.94 2.43 -13.91
N GLU A 312 22.99 2.46 -14.74
CA GLU A 312 23.44 1.26 -15.44
C GLU A 312 24.61 0.55 -14.75
N ARG A 313 24.59 -0.79 -14.78
CA ARG A 313 25.78 -1.61 -14.53
C ARG A 313 26.77 -1.45 -15.69
N LYS A 314 28.06 -1.60 -15.42
CA LYS A 314 29.12 -1.45 -16.43
C LYS A 314 29.05 -2.51 -17.52
N LEU A 315 28.90 -3.79 -17.15
CA LEU A 315 28.74 -4.90 -18.09
C LEU A 315 27.30 -5.41 -18.10
N GLY A 316 26.86 -5.97 -19.22
CA GLY A 316 25.58 -6.67 -19.32
C GLY A 316 25.59 -8.03 -18.60
N TYR A 317 24.41 -8.55 -18.26
CA TYR A 317 24.28 -9.79 -17.48
C TYR A 317 25.02 -11.00 -18.08
N THR A 318 25.02 -11.16 -19.41
CA THR A 318 25.73 -12.27 -20.08
C THR A 318 27.24 -12.28 -19.79
N GLN A 319 27.84 -11.11 -19.54
CA GLN A 319 29.25 -11.01 -19.16
C GLN A 319 29.42 -11.18 -17.65
N ARG A 320 28.58 -10.51 -16.83
CA ARG A 320 28.64 -10.62 -15.36
C ARG A 320 28.40 -12.05 -14.88
N SER A 321 27.45 -12.78 -15.46
CA SER A 321 27.16 -14.18 -15.11
C SER A 321 28.36 -15.11 -15.28
N LYS A 322 29.27 -14.84 -16.24
CA LYS A 322 30.53 -15.60 -16.39
C LYS A 322 31.48 -15.30 -15.23
N ILE A 323 31.66 -14.01 -14.91
CA ILE A 323 32.46 -13.55 -13.77
C ILE A 323 31.93 -14.18 -12.47
N HIS A 324 30.61 -14.16 -12.26
CA HIS A 324 29.97 -14.77 -11.10
C HIS A 324 30.24 -16.27 -10.99
N LYS A 325 30.14 -17.03 -12.10
CA LYS A 325 30.43 -18.47 -12.11
C LYS A 325 31.88 -18.76 -11.70
N ASP A 326 32.82 -17.97 -12.19
CA ASP A 326 34.25 -18.13 -11.89
C ASP A 326 34.59 -17.77 -10.44
N ILE A 327 33.96 -16.72 -9.89
CA ILE A 327 34.20 -16.24 -8.51
C ILE A 327 33.52 -17.13 -7.48
N PHE A 328 32.24 -17.43 -7.65
CA PHE A 328 31.45 -18.09 -6.61
C PHE A 328 31.53 -19.61 -6.68
N LYS A 329 31.80 -20.18 -7.87
CA LYS A 329 31.92 -21.63 -8.08
C LYS A 329 30.76 -22.43 -7.48
N LEU A 330 29.56 -21.85 -7.53
CA LEU A 330 28.34 -22.46 -7.03
C LEU A 330 27.98 -23.72 -7.85
N PRO A 331 27.33 -24.73 -7.23
CA PRO A 331 26.84 -25.88 -7.96
C PRO A 331 25.73 -25.48 -8.94
N LYS A 332 25.30 -26.41 -9.80
CA LYS A 332 24.25 -26.15 -10.80
C LYS A 332 22.91 -25.70 -10.19
N PHE A 333 22.58 -26.21 -9.00
CA PHE A 333 21.36 -25.90 -8.28
C PHE A 333 21.73 -25.34 -6.90
N PRO A 334 22.23 -24.10 -6.83
CA PRO A 334 22.66 -23.53 -5.56
C PRO A 334 21.46 -23.32 -4.64
N THR A 335 21.69 -23.59 -3.37
CA THR A 335 20.70 -23.49 -2.30
C THR A 335 20.92 -22.22 -1.48
N THR A 336 19.83 -21.54 -1.15
CA THR A 336 19.81 -20.36 -0.27
C THR A 336 18.43 -20.19 0.34
N THR A 337 18.31 -19.33 1.33
CA THR A 337 17.03 -18.91 1.92
C THR A 337 16.81 -17.42 1.65
N ILE A 338 15.56 -16.94 1.73
CA ILE A 338 15.23 -15.56 1.35
C ILE A 338 15.90 -14.50 2.25
N GLY A 339 15.86 -14.66 3.58
CA GLY A 339 16.45 -13.68 4.50
C GLY A 339 16.21 -14.03 5.97
N SER A 340 15.04 -13.65 6.49
CA SER A 340 14.69 -13.84 7.91
C SER A 340 14.63 -15.30 8.36
N PHE A 341 15.03 -15.54 9.62
CA PHE A 341 14.81 -16.80 10.32
C PHE A 341 13.78 -16.68 11.45
N PRO A 342 13.31 -17.80 12.04
CA PRO A 342 12.23 -17.80 13.02
C PRO A 342 12.43 -16.78 14.15
N GLN A 343 11.47 -15.87 14.30
CA GLN A 343 11.41 -14.88 15.38
C GLN A 343 10.88 -15.57 16.66
N THR A 344 11.77 -16.31 17.33
CA THR A 344 11.46 -17.10 18.51
C THR A 344 11.03 -16.24 19.72
N PRO A 345 10.34 -16.82 20.72
CA PRO A 345 9.90 -16.07 21.90
C PRO A 345 11.02 -15.30 22.61
N ASP A 346 12.22 -15.86 22.71
CA ASP A 346 13.38 -15.24 23.33
C ASP A 346 13.94 -14.06 22.52
N VAL A 347 13.96 -14.14 21.17
CA VAL A 347 14.34 -13.00 20.31
C VAL A 347 13.37 -11.82 20.52
N ARG A 348 12.06 -12.11 20.53
CA ARG A 348 11.03 -11.08 20.79
C ARG A 348 11.14 -10.50 22.19
N GLN A 349 11.41 -11.33 23.20
CA GLN A 349 11.59 -10.88 24.58
C GLN A 349 12.85 -10.02 24.74
N ALA A 350 13.99 -10.43 24.18
CA ALA A 350 15.24 -9.65 24.21
C ALA A 350 15.03 -8.27 23.59
N ARG A 351 14.42 -8.20 22.40
CA ARG A 351 14.06 -6.93 21.73
C ARG A 351 13.13 -6.07 22.60
N ALA A 352 12.11 -6.68 23.21
CA ALA A 352 11.16 -5.95 24.05
C ALA A 352 11.82 -5.40 25.32
N ARG A 353 12.71 -6.18 25.97
CA ARG A 353 13.51 -5.75 27.12
C ARG A 353 14.46 -4.62 26.75
N PHE A 354 15.15 -4.72 25.62
CA PHE A 354 16.00 -3.65 25.10
C PHE A 354 15.20 -2.37 24.86
N LYS A 355 14.05 -2.45 24.18
CA LYS A 355 13.14 -1.29 23.96
C LYS A 355 12.60 -0.67 25.26
N ARG A 356 12.55 -1.42 26.36
CA ARG A 356 12.17 -0.92 27.71
C ARG A 356 13.35 -0.47 28.57
N GLY A 357 14.59 -0.61 28.10
CA GLY A 357 15.81 -0.30 28.86
C GLY A 357 16.17 -1.34 29.94
N GLU A 358 15.57 -2.54 29.89
CA GLU A 358 15.82 -3.66 30.83
C GLU A 358 16.98 -4.58 30.39
N LEU A 359 17.56 -4.30 29.23
CA LEU A 359 18.71 -4.98 28.66
C LEU A 359 19.60 -3.90 28.06
N ASP A 360 20.86 -3.83 28.46
CA ASP A 360 21.82 -2.87 27.90
C ASP A 360 22.22 -3.24 26.47
N GLU A 361 22.80 -2.27 25.75
CA GLU A 361 23.21 -2.41 24.35
C GLU A 361 24.22 -3.53 24.13
N ALA A 362 25.24 -3.65 24.99
CA ALA A 362 26.27 -4.68 24.86
C ALA A 362 25.70 -6.09 25.06
N SER A 363 24.82 -6.26 26.04
CA SER A 363 24.13 -7.52 26.30
C SER A 363 23.17 -7.90 25.17
N TYR A 364 22.46 -6.93 24.60
CA TYR A 364 21.58 -7.15 23.45
C TYR A 364 22.37 -7.50 22.19
N GLU A 365 23.45 -6.77 21.92
CA GLU A 365 24.34 -7.03 20.79
C GLU A 365 24.95 -8.43 20.88
N LYS A 366 25.44 -8.82 22.07
CA LYS A 366 25.95 -10.18 22.31
C LYS A 366 24.88 -11.24 22.02
N PHE A 367 23.66 -11.05 22.51
CA PHE A 367 22.56 -11.98 22.24
C PHE A 367 22.29 -12.14 20.74
N LEU A 368 22.25 -11.04 19.99
CA LEU A 368 22.05 -11.07 18.54
C LEU A 368 23.20 -11.77 17.81
N LYS A 369 24.46 -11.51 18.21
CA LYS A 369 25.64 -12.20 17.68
C LYS A 369 25.55 -13.71 17.91
N ASP A 370 25.18 -14.14 19.12
CA ASP A 370 25.03 -15.56 19.47
C ASP A 370 23.93 -16.23 18.61
N LYS A 371 22.82 -15.53 18.34
CA LYS A 371 21.76 -16.00 17.44
C LYS A 371 22.21 -16.13 15.99
N THR A 372 22.92 -15.13 15.48
CA THR A 372 23.51 -15.16 14.14
C THR A 372 24.48 -16.31 13.97
N ILE A 373 25.39 -16.54 14.93
CA ILE A 373 26.32 -17.68 14.90
C ILE A 373 25.57 -19.01 14.85
N ALA A 374 24.55 -19.19 15.71
CA ALA A 374 23.77 -20.42 15.74
C ALA A 374 23.03 -20.68 14.42
N ALA A 375 22.47 -19.63 13.80
CA ALA A 375 21.81 -19.72 12.51
C ALA A 375 22.77 -20.06 11.37
N ILE A 376 23.96 -19.46 11.35
CA ILE A 376 25.01 -19.77 10.37
C ILE A 376 25.44 -21.23 10.49
N LYS A 377 25.75 -21.69 11.71
CA LYS A 377 26.11 -23.09 11.97
C LYS A 377 25.03 -24.05 11.46
N LYS A 378 23.75 -23.73 11.68
CA LYS A 378 22.66 -24.60 11.24
C LYS A 378 22.56 -24.70 9.72
N GLN A 379 22.78 -23.60 9.01
CA GLN A 379 22.83 -23.58 7.55
C GLN A 379 24.03 -24.37 7.01
N GLU A 380 25.19 -24.30 7.66
CA GLU A 380 26.36 -25.10 7.31
C GLU A 380 26.12 -26.60 7.53
N GLU A 381 25.47 -26.99 8.64
CA GLU A 381 25.11 -28.39 8.93
C GLU A 381 24.22 -29.04 7.86
N ILE A 382 23.37 -28.26 7.20
CA ILE A 382 22.48 -28.71 6.12
C ILE A 382 23.00 -28.36 4.72
N ASP A 383 24.25 -27.89 4.64
CA ASP A 383 24.98 -27.58 3.41
C ASP A 383 24.35 -26.51 2.49
N ILE A 384 23.76 -25.45 3.05
CA ILE A 384 23.29 -24.31 2.25
C ILE A 384 24.47 -23.61 1.55
N ASP A 385 24.40 -23.38 0.24
CA ASP A 385 25.49 -22.79 -0.56
C ASP A 385 25.73 -21.30 -0.26
N VAL A 386 24.63 -20.53 -0.17
CA VAL A 386 24.66 -19.08 0.08
C VAL A 386 23.86 -18.76 1.36
N ILE A 387 24.55 -18.19 2.34
CA ILE A 387 24.12 -18.04 3.73
C ILE A 387 23.43 -16.70 3.97
N VAL A 388 22.49 -16.67 4.91
CA VAL A 388 21.89 -15.44 5.47
C VAL A 388 22.16 -15.35 6.97
N HIS A 389 22.16 -14.13 7.51
CA HIS A 389 22.37 -13.91 8.96
C HIS A 389 21.10 -14.04 9.81
N GLY A 390 19.92 -14.14 9.17
CA GLY A 390 18.65 -14.39 9.84
C GLY A 390 17.89 -13.14 10.34
N GLU A 391 18.47 -11.94 10.23
CA GLU A 391 17.83 -10.65 10.52
C GLU A 391 17.24 -10.52 11.94
N PHE A 392 17.91 -11.09 12.95
CA PHE A 392 17.43 -11.07 14.33
C PHE A 392 17.35 -9.66 14.94
N GLU A 393 18.21 -8.74 14.46
CA GLU A 393 18.24 -7.33 14.84
C GLU A 393 16.99 -6.56 14.35
N ARG A 394 16.32 -7.07 13.31
CA ARG A 394 15.21 -6.39 12.64
C ARG A 394 13.87 -6.85 13.19
N ASN A 395 12.97 -5.89 13.34
CA ASN A 395 11.57 -6.17 13.70
C ASN A 395 10.64 -6.13 12.48
N ASP A 396 10.88 -5.16 11.61
CA ASP A 396 10.10 -4.88 10.42
C ASP A 396 11.06 -4.33 9.36
N MET A 397 10.84 -4.73 8.11
CA MET A 397 11.77 -4.46 7.01
C MET A 397 11.71 -3.01 6.50
N VAL A 398 10.78 -2.18 6.97
CA VAL A 398 10.73 -0.75 6.63
C VAL A 398 11.01 0.10 7.87
N GLU A 399 10.49 -0.27 9.04
CA GLU A 399 10.80 0.39 10.31
C GLU A 399 12.32 0.41 10.56
N TYR A 400 13.01 -0.72 10.37
CA TYR A 400 14.45 -0.82 10.60
C TYR A 400 15.25 0.19 9.78
N PHE A 401 14.96 0.33 8.49
CA PHE A 401 15.70 1.28 7.63
C PHE A 401 15.32 2.72 7.95
N GLY A 402 14.02 3.01 8.12
CA GLY A 402 13.58 4.36 8.45
C GLY A 402 14.21 4.88 9.76
N GLU A 403 14.44 4.02 10.76
CA GLU A 403 15.08 4.41 12.04
C GLU A 403 16.52 4.93 11.85
N HIS A 404 17.16 4.61 10.72
CA HIS A 404 18.53 5.03 10.38
C HIS A 404 18.60 6.12 9.30
N LEU A 405 17.45 6.57 8.80
CA LEU A 405 17.35 7.57 7.74
C LEU A 405 16.83 8.91 8.30
N LYS A 406 17.45 10.01 7.86
CA LYS A 406 16.84 11.34 8.04
C LYS A 406 15.57 11.44 7.20
N GLY A 407 14.67 12.33 7.61
CA GLY A 407 13.38 12.53 6.94
C GLY A 407 12.28 11.57 7.40
N PHE A 408 12.57 10.65 8.34
CA PHE A 408 11.61 9.72 8.93
C PHE A 408 11.26 10.06 10.38
N THR A 409 10.00 9.86 10.76
CA THR A 409 9.56 9.81 12.15
C THR A 409 8.61 8.62 12.36
N PHE A 410 8.36 8.28 13.63
CA PHE A 410 7.67 7.06 14.02
C PHE A 410 6.57 7.33 15.02
N SER A 411 5.41 6.73 14.76
CA SER A 411 4.28 6.78 15.66
C SER A 411 4.41 5.76 16.80
N SER A 412 3.71 6.04 17.89
CA SER A 412 3.50 5.17 19.04
C SER A 412 2.15 4.45 18.97
N SER A 413 1.14 5.09 18.39
CA SER A 413 -0.26 4.64 18.36
C SER A 413 -0.85 4.67 16.94
N GLY A 414 -0.05 4.97 15.92
CA GLY A 414 -0.46 5.17 14.53
C GLY A 414 -0.74 3.87 13.77
N TRP A 415 -1.55 2.98 14.36
CA TRP A 415 -1.91 1.69 13.78
C TRP A 415 -2.97 1.83 12.69
N VAL A 416 -2.80 1.04 11.62
CA VAL A 416 -3.76 0.89 10.52
C VAL A 416 -4.04 -0.59 10.32
N GLN A 417 -5.30 -0.95 10.14
CA GLN A 417 -5.66 -2.34 9.87
C GLN A 417 -5.11 -2.78 8.51
N SER A 418 -4.40 -3.91 8.48
CA SER A 418 -3.95 -4.51 7.22
C SER A 418 -4.83 -5.69 6.83
N TYR A 419 -5.11 -6.61 7.74
CA TYR A 419 -6.08 -7.69 7.51
C TYR A 419 -6.53 -8.34 8.81
N GLY A 420 -7.79 -8.79 8.88
CA GLY A 420 -8.33 -9.43 10.08
C GLY A 420 -8.05 -8.57 11.32
N SER A 421 -7.39 -9.12 12.34
CA SER A 421 -6.95 -8.36 13.52
C SER A 421 -5.49 -7.89 13.45
N ARG A 422 -4.78 -8.10 12.34
CA ARG A 422 -3.40 -7.65 12.16
C ARG A 422 -3.39 -6.20 11.69
N CYS A 423 -2.69 -5.37 12.45
CA CYS A 423 -2.43 -3.98 12.12
C CYS A 423 -0.95 -3.78 11.77
N VAL A 424 -0.69 -2.72 11.01
CA VAL A 424 0.66 -2.22 10.72
C VAL A 424 0.79 -0.82 11.30
N LYS A 425 2.02 -0.38 11.54
CA LYS A 425 2.31 0.97 12.03
C LYS A 425 3.33 1.61 11.09
N PRO A 426 2.88 2.16 9.94
CA PRO A 426 3.76 2.67 8.91
C PRO A 426 4.67 3.80 9.44
N PRO A 427 5.95 3.83 9.04
CA PRO A 427 6.80 5.00 9.27
C PRO A 427 6.26 6.23 8.54
N ILE A 428 6.66 7.42 8.97
CA ILE A 428 6.21 8.69 8.40
C ILE A 428 7.40 9.39 7.76
N ILE A 429 7.35 9.58 6.44
CA ILE A 429 8.34 10.36 5.70
C ILE A 429 7.88 11.82 5.74
N TYR A 430 8.53 12.68 6.52
CA TYR A 430 8.15 14.08 6.66
C TYR A 430 9.03 15.06 5.86
N GLY A 431 10.22 14.65 5.43
CA GLY A 431 11.20 15.55 4.82
C GLY A 431 12.18 14.84 3.88
N ASP A 432 13.16 15.60 3.36
CA ASP A 432 14.19 15.08 2.45
C ASP A 432 14.99 13.95 3.12
N ILE A 433 15.20 12.85 2.38
CA ILE A 433 15.78 11.62 2.93
C ILE A 433 17.28 11.55 2.67
N SER A 434 18.05 11.23 3.71
CA SER A 434 19.47 10.91 3.58
C SER A 434 19.94 9.93 4.66
N ARG A 435 20.97 9.15 4.30
CA ARG A 435 21.63 8.21 5.20
C ARG A 435 22.83 8.89 5.86
N SER A 436 22.85 8.95 7.19
CA SER A 436 23.95 9.57 7.94
C SER A 436 25.07 8.59 8.34
N LYS A 437 24.74 7.30 8.51
CA LYS A 437 25.66 6.23 8.95
C LYS A 437 25.25 4.91 8.30
N ALA A 438 26.17 3.96 8.28
CA ALA A 438 25.88 2.58 7.86
C ALA A 438 24.78 1.94 8.70
N MET A 439 23.87 1.23 8.05
CA MET A 439 22.63 0.70 8.66
C MET A 439 22.73 -0.80 8.96
N THR A 440 23.34 -1.56 8.07
CA THR A 440 23.34 -3.04 8.03
C THR A 440 24.74 -3.63 7.91
N VAL A 441 25.73 -2.80 7.56
CA VAL A 441 27.14 -3.22 7.38
C VAL A 441 27.67 -3.95 8.60
N HIS A 442 27.41 -3.45 9.82
CA HIS A 442 27.89 -4.07 11.06
C HIS A 442 27.51 -5.55 11.16
N TRP A 443 26.21 -5.85 10.99
CA TRP A 443 25.67 -7.20 11.09
C TRP A 443 26.10 -8.10 9.93
N SER A 444 26.05 -7.58 8.70
CA SER A 444 26.43 -8.34 7.50
C SER A 444 27.90 -8.72 7.53
N LYS A 445 28.78 -7.77 7.91
CA LYS A 445 30.21 -8.01 8.08
C LYS A 445 30.48 -9.03 9.18
N PHE A 446 29.89 -8.86 10.36
CA PHE A 446 30.03 -9.81 11.45
C PHE A 446 29.63 -11.22 11.02
N ALA A 447 28.49 -11.37 10.33
CA ALA A 447 28.03 -12.66 9.83
C ALA A 447 29.02 -13.28 8.83
N GLN A 448 29.53 -12.50 7.88
CA GLN A 448 30.55 -12.97 6.93
C GLN A 448 31.85 -13.39 7.62
N GLU A 449 32.23 -12.78 8.75
CA GLU A 449 33.41 -13.19 9.53
C GLU A 449 33.22 -14.54 10.25
N GLN A 450 31.99 -15.03 10.42
CA GLN A 450 31.71 -16.30 11.11
C GLN A 450 31.74 -17.54 10.20
N THR A 451 31.82 -17.36 8.88
CA THR A 451 31.79 -18.47 7.92
C THR A 451 32.69 -18.23 6.72
N LYS A 452 33.13 -19.32 6.08
CA LYS A 452 33.84 -19.29 4.79
C LYS A 452 32.87 -19.28 3.60
N LYS A 453 31.59 -19.61 3.81
CA LYS A 453 30.56 -19.52 2.77
C LYS A 453 30.21 -18.05 2.50
N ILE A 454 29.52 -17.80 1.40
CA ILE A 454 29.14 -16.45 0.99
C ILE A 454 27.91 -16.03 1.79
N VAL A 455 27.97 -14.87 2.46
CA VAL A 455 26.82 -14.30 3.18
C VAL A 455 26.15 -13.22 2.33
N LYS A 456 24.81 -13.22 2.27
CA LYS A 456 24.03 -12.18 1.62
C LYS A 456 23.89 -10.95 2.50
N GLY A 457 24.14 -9.77 1.94
CA GLY A 457 23.66 -8.51 2.50
C GLY A 457 22.17 -8.36 2.22
N MET A 458 21.39 -7.95 3.22
CA MET A 458 19.92 -7.87 3.11
C MET A 458 19.45 -6.42 3.21
N LEU A 459 18.78 -5.92 2.17
CA LEU A 459 18.24 -4.57 2.10
C LEU A 459 16.79 -4.58 1.64
N THR A 460 16.01 -3.62 2.14
CA THR A 460 14.71 -3.31 1.56
C THR A 460 14.90 -2.27 0.47
N GLY A 461 14.27 -2.48 -0.68
CA GLY A 461 14.35 -1.59 -1.82
C GLY A 461 13.61 -0.25 -1.61
N PRO A 462 13.98 0.77 -2.38
CA PRO A 462 13.43 2.12 -2.23
C PRO A 462 11.92 2.21 -2.44
N ILE A 463 11.35 1.39 -3.33
CA ILE A 463 9.91 1.41 -3.61
C ILE A 463 9.13 0.84 -2.44
N THR A 464 9.62 -0.22 -1.81
CA THR A 464 8.97 -0.81 -0.64
C THR A 464 9.03 0.09 0.58
N ILE A 465 10.18 0.72 0.83
CA ILE A 465 10.30 1.72 1.89
C ILE A 465 9.30 2.87 1.66
N LEU A 466 9.12 3.31 0.40
CA LEU A 466 8.14 4.33 0.03
C LEU A 466 6.69 3.84 0.22
N GLN A 467 6.32 2.69 -0.32
CA GLN A 467 4.92 2.23 -0.37
C GLN A 467 4.37 1.80 0.99
N TRP A 468 5.23 1.34 1.89
CA TRP A 468 4.85 0.93 3.25
C TRP A 468 5.09 2.01 4.31
N SER A 469 5.34 3.25 3.87
CA SER A 469 5.37 4.44 4.72
C SER A 469 4.22 5.39 4.39
N PHE A 470 3.83 6.22 5.35
CA PHE A 470 3.08 7.44 5.07
C PHE A 470 4.02 8.47 4.43
N VAL A 471 3.89 8.60 3.11
CA VAL A 471 4.76 9.47 2.29
C VAL A 471 4.28 10.91 2.36
N ARG A 472 5.20 11.86 2.49
CA ARG A 472 4.96 13.30 2.31
C ARG A 472 4.15 13.61 1.04
N ASP A 473 3.23 14.56 1.15
CA ASP A 473 2.31 14.99 0.08
C ASP A 473 2.66 16.34 -0.57
N ASP A 474 3.83 16.90 -0.26
CA ASP A 474 4.32 18.19 -0.75
C ASP A 474 5.33 18.07 -1.91
N GLN A 475 5.59 16.85 -2.39
CA GLN A 475 6.37 16.59 -3.62
C GLN A 475 5.94 15.29 -4.32
N PRO A 476 6.30 15.08 -5.59
CA PRO A 476 6.04 13.81 -6.27
C PRO A 476 6.65 12.60 -5.54
N ARG A 477 5.92 11.49 -5.51
CA ARG A 477 6.41 10.22 -4.93
C ARG A 477 7.73 9.76 -5.58
N LYS A 478 7.90 10.02 -6.88
CA LYS A 478 9.14 9.74 -7.63
C LYS A 478 10.37 10.36 -6.95
N ASN A 479 10.31 11.64 -6.60
CA ASN A 479 11.46 12.33 -6.01
C ASN A 479 11.81 11.70 -4.65
N THR A 480 10.80 11.46 -3.82
CA THR A 480 11.00 10.77 -2.52
C THR A 480 11.61 9.37 -2.70
N ALA A 481 11.17 8.60 -3.71
CA ALA A 481 11.76 7.30 -4.01
C ALA A 481 13.23 7.39 -4.46
N GLN A 482 13.59 8.42 -5.25
CA GLN A 482 14.97 8.65 -5.67
C GLN A 482 15.88 9.02 -4.48
N GLU A 483 15.37 9.80 -3.52
CA GLU A 483 16.10 10.11 -2.27
C GLU A 483 16.38 8.84 -1.46
N ILE A 484 15.37 7.97 -1.30
CA ILE A 484 15.54 6.66 -0.66
C ILE A 484 16.55 5.82 -1.46
N ALA A 485 16.44 5.81 -2.79
CA ALA A 485 17.33 5.03 -3.65
C ALA A 485 18.80 5.43 -3.48
N PHE A 486 19.11 6.72 -3.35
CA PHE A 486 20.47 7.18 -3.07
C PHE A 486 20.95 6.82 -1.67
N ALA A 487 20.07 6.78 -0.68
CA ALA A 487 20.40 6.32 0.66
C ALA A 487 20.72 4.81 0.67
N ILE A 488 19.93 4.01 -0.04
CA ILE A 488 20.18 2.57 -0.22
C ILE A 488 21.44 2.35 -1.07
N ARG A 489 21.70 3.16 -2.09
CA ARG A 489 22.93 3.12 -2.92
C ARG A 489 24.19 3.21 -2.06
N ASP A 490 24.20 4.13 -1.09
CA ASP A 490 25.34 4.28 -0.19
C ASP A 490 25.53 3.04 0.69
N GLU A 491 24.43 2.43 1.15
CA GLU A 491 24.49 1.21 1.95
C GLU A 491 24.97 0.01 1.13
N VAL A 492 24.49 -0.15 -0.12
CA VAL A 492 24.95 -1.17 -1.07
C VAL A 492 26.46 -1.05 -1.31
N LYS A 493 26.93 0.18 -1.54
CA LYS A 493 28.36 0.46 -1.71
C LYS A 493 29.17 0.10 -0.46
N ASP A 494 28.70 0.47 0.72
CA ASP A 494 29.40 0.18 1.97
C ASP A 494 29.43 -1.33 2.28
N LEU A 495 28.36 -2.07 1.95
CA LEU A 495 28.32 -3.54 2.06
C LEU A 495 29.39 -4.18 1.16
N GLU A 496 29.47 -3.77 -0.11
CA GLU A 496 30.49 -4.27 -1.04
C GLU A 496 31.91 -3.95 -0.54
N GLN A 497 32.15 -2.73 -0.06
CA GLN A 497 33.44 -2.32 0.50
C GLN A 497 33.84 -3.11 1.77
N ASN A 498 32.87 -3.68 2.47
CA ASN A 498 33.09 -4.54 3.64
C ASN A 498 33.04 -6.04 3.30
N GLY A 499 33.22 -6.39 2.03
CA GLY A 499 33.45 -7.78 1.60
C GLY A 499 32.19 -8.60 1.33
N ILE A 500 31.01 -7.98 1.35
CA ILE A 500 29.76 -8.64 0.98
C ILE A 500 29.65 -8.71 -0.54
N LYS A 501 29.62 -9.93 -1.09
CA LYS A 501 29.68 -10.17 -2.55
C LYS A 501 28.32 -10.47 -3.19
N ILE A 502 27.32 -10.78 -2.37
CA ILE A 502 25.93 -10.96 -2.81
C ILE A 502 25.08 -10.00 -1.97
N ILE A 503 24.36 -9.11 -2.61
CA ILE A 503 23.49 -8.12 -1.95
C ILE A 503 22.08 -8.30 -2.49
N GLN A 504 21.16 -8.62 -1.60
CA GLN A 504 19.75 -8.77 -1.89
C GLN A 504 19.01 -7.48 -1.55
N ILE A 505 18.25 -6.95 -2.51
CA ILE A 505 17.43 -5.75 -2.39
C ILE A 505 15.99 -6.14 -2.71
N ASP A 506 15.14 -6.22 -1.68
CA ASP A 506 13.80 -6.78 -1.83
C ASP A 506 12.76 -5.72 -2.14
N GLU A 507 11.91 -5.98 -3.13
CA GLU A 507 10.87 -5.06 -3.58
C GLU A 507 9.46 -5.69 -3.57
N PRO A 508 8.99 -6.20 -2.41
CA PRO A 508 7.67 -6.80 -2.32
C PRO A 508 6.53 -5.80 -2.55
N ALA A 509 6.76 -4.48 -2.50
CA ALA A 509 5.71 -3.50 -2.77
C ALA A 509 5.79 -2.84 -4.16
N LEU A 510 6.69 -3.28 -5.04
CA LEU A 510 6.78 -2.73 -6.40
C LEU A 510 5.47 -2.88 -7.17
N ARG A 511 4.81 -4.04 -7.08
CA ARG A 511 3.51 -4.23 -7.73
C ARG A 511 2.37 -3.50 -7.02
N GLU A 512 2.44 -3.38 -5.70
CA GLU A 512 1.39 -2.77 -4.88
C GLU A 512 1.17 -1.29 -5.20
N GLY A 513 2.21 -0.61 -5.66
CA GLY A 513 2.15 0.78 -6.06
C GLY A 513 1.56 1.04 -7.44
N LEU A 514 1.19 -0.01 -8.20
CA LEU A 514 0.62 0.16 -9.53
C LEU A 514 -0.64 1.01 -9.47
N PRO A 515 -0.75 2.06 -10.31
CA PRO A 515 -1.99 2.79 -10.47
C PRO A 515 -3.15 1.87 -10.88
N LEU A 516 -4.39 2.22 -10.53
CA LEU A 516 -5.55 1.38 -10.86
C LEU A 516 -5.85 1.29 -12.36
N LYS A 517 -5.41 2.30 -13.14
CA LYS A 517 -5.55 2.36 -14.60
C LYS A 517 -4.26 1.91 -15.29
N LYS A 518 -4.37 0.94 -16.19
CA LYS A 518 -3.25 0.39 -16.97
C LYS A 518 -2.49 1.45 -17.76
N GLY A 519 -3.21 2.45 -18.29
CA GLY A 519 -2.60 3.58 -19.00
C GLY A 519 -1.58 4.38 -18.19
N LYS A 520 -1.64 4.31 -16.85
CA LYS A 520 -0.70 4.99 -15.94
C LYS A 520 0.46 4.10 -15.46
N TRP A 521 0.44 2.80 -15.78
CA TRP A 521 1.44 1.84 -15.28
C TRP A 521 2.83 2.13 -15.79
N LYS A 522 2.99 2.42 -17.08
CA LYS A 522 4.31 2.65 -17.67
C LYS A 522 5.08 3.73 -16.92
N ASN A 523 4.45 4.89 -16.68
CA ASN A 523 5.08 5.98 -15.95
C ASN A 523 5.51 5.54 -14.53
N TYR A 524 4.64 4.82 -13.80
CA TYR A 524 4.97 4.30 -12.48
C TYR A 524 6.15 3.33 -12.49
N LEU A 525 6.12 2.36 -13.41
CA LEU A 525 7.13 1.32 -13.54
C LEU A 525 8.48 1.90 -13.99
N ASP A 526 8.48 2.86 -14.92
CA ASP A 526 9.69 3.52 -15.41
C ASP A 526 10.51 4.12 -14.25
N TRP A 527 9.88 4.94 -13.40
CA TRP A 527 10.61 5.54 -12.27
C TRP A 527 10.85 4.57 -11.12
N SER A 528 10.00 3.55 -10.95
CA SER A 528 10.23 2.51 -9.94
C SER A 528 11.47 1.68 -10.26
N VAL A 529 11.62 1.29 -11.52
CA VAL A 529 12.81 0.61 -12.05
C VAL A 529 14.04 1.52 -11.94
N GLU A 530 13.92 2.80 -12.34
CA GLU A 530 15.01 3.78 -12.19
C GLU A 530 15.51 3.86 -10.74
N CYS A 531 14.61 3.93 -9.75
CA CYS A 531 14.99 3.97 -8.33
C CYS A 531 15.70 2.70 -7.87
N PHE A 532 15.22 1.51 -8.25
CA PHE A 532 15.92 0.26 -7.95
C PHE A 532 17.33 0.24 -8.55
N LYS A 533 17.47 0.72 -9.79
CA LYS A 533 18.75 0.83 -10.50
C LYS A 533 19.70 1.85 -9.85
N ILE A 534 19.19 2.99 -9.38
CA ILE A 534 19.98 3.96 -8.59
C ILE A 534 20.56 3.26 -7.35
N ALA A 535 19.75 2.46 -6.65
CA ALA A 535 20.20 1.75 -5.45
C ALA A 535 21.24 0.66 -5.75
N SER A 536 21.03 -0.12 -6.81
CA SER A 536 21.78 -1.36 -7.05
C SER A 536 23.01 -1.20 -7.96
N SER A 537 23.01 -0.27 -8.91
CA SER A 537 24.01 -0.23 -9.99
C SER A 537 25.39 0.30 -9.58
N VAL A 538 25.58 0.68 -8.32
CA VAL A 538 26.87 1.17 -7.80
C VAL A 538 27.93 0.08 -7.65
N VAL A 539 27.51 -1.19 -7.62
CA VAL A 539 28.41 -2.33 -7.37
C VAL A 539 29.25 -2.67 -8.60
N LYS A 540 30.40 -3.30 -8.36
CA LYS A 540 31.27 -3.84 -9.41
C LYS A 540 30.61 -5.04 -10.11
N ASP A 541 31.18 -5.46 -11.25
CA ASP A 541 30.63 -6.57 -12.04
C ASP A 541 30.84 -7.94 -11.37
N GLU A 542 31.70 -8.02 -10.36
CA GLU A 542 31.94 -9.21 -9.53
C GLU A 542 30.86 -9.44 -8.47
N THR A 543 30.10 -8.40 -8.11
CA THR A 543 29.08 -8.43 -7.06
C THR A 543 27.72 -8.77 -7.66
N GLN A 544 27.04 -9.75 -7.07
CA GLN A 544 25.69 -10.12 -7.46
C GLN A 544 24.64 -9.27 -6.73
N ILE A 545 23.68 -8.78 -7.49
CA ILE A 545 22.44 -8.21 -6.97
C ILE A 545 21.34 -9.25 -7.04
N HIS A 546 20.75 -9.57 -5.89
CA HIS A 546 19.57 -10.41 -5.78
C HIS A 546 18.35 -9.52 -5.51
N THR A 547 17.15 -9.97 -5.89
CA THR A 547 15.90 -9.36 -5.44
C THR A 547 14.85 -10.41 -5.17
N HIS A 548 14.11 -10.26 -4.08
CA HIS A 548 12.93 -11.05 -3.79
C HIS A 548 11.64 -10.28 -4.06
N MET A 549 10.65 -10.99 -4.59
CA MET A 549 9.29 -10.48 -4.78
C MET A 549 8.26 -11.50 -4.27
N CYS A 550 7.39 -11.05 -3.37
CA CYS A 550 6.37 -11.87 -2.70
C CYS A 550 5.12 -12.17 -3.55
N TYR A 551 5.17 -12.01 -4.88
CA TYR A 551 3.98 -12.20 -5.74
C TYR A 551 4.23 -13.25 -6.82
N GLY A 552 3.18 -13.99 -7.15
CA GLY A 552 3.19 -15.09 -8.13
C GLY A 552 2.57 -14.75 -9.48
N GLU A 553 2.41 -13.47 -9.81
CA GLU A 553 1.78 -12.99 -11.05
C GLU A 553 2.62 -11.82 -11.62
N PHE A 554 3.43 -12.10 -12.65
CA PHE A 554 4.30 -11.11 -13.30
C PHE A 554 3.93 -10.83 -14.75
N ASP A 555 2.91 -11.48 -15.29
CA ASP A 555 2.58 -11.46 -16.72
C ASP A 555 2.49 -10.04 -17.28
N ASP A 556 1.84 -9.14 -16.54
CA ASP A 556 1.64 -7.76 -16.98
C ASP A 556 2.83 -6.82 -16.66
N ILE A 557 3.86 -7.28 -15.95
CA ILE A 557 5.01 -6.44 -15.53
C ILE A 557 6.39 -7.08 -15.76
N ILE A 558 6.47 -8.23 -16.44
CA ILE A 558 7.71 -9.00 -16.60
C ILE A 558 8.84 -8.19 -17.28
N GLU A 559 8.49 -7.31 -18.20
CA GLU A 559 9.42 -6.36 -18.83
C GLU A 559 10.09 -5.46 -17.80
N SER A 560 9.32 -4.93 -16.85
CA SER A 560 9.85 -4.10 -15.76
C SER A 560 10.70 -4.90 -14.79
N ILE A 561 10.34 -6.16 -14.51
CA ILE A 561 11.17 -7.07 -13.69
C ILE A 561 12.52 -7.31 -14.35
N ALA A 562 12.55 -7.55 -15.66
CA ALA A 562 13.81 -7.68 -16.41
C ALA A 562 14.61 -6.37 -16.43
N ALA A 563 13.94 -5.23 -16.52
CA ALA A 563 14.57 -3.91 -16.52
C ALA A 563 15.25 -3.55 -15.19
N LEU A 564 14.95 -4.23 -14.08
CA LEU A 564 15.66 -4.07 -12.80
C LEU A 564 17.14 -4.47 -12.89
N GLN A 565 17.51 -5.31 -13.87
CA GLN A 565 18.88 -5.81 -14.06
C GLN A 565 19.47 -6.58 -12.86
N ALA A 566 18.62 -7.13 -11.98
CA ALA A 566 19.05 -8.04 -10.91
C ALA A 566 19.67 -9.30 -11.48
N ASP A 567 20.75 -9.80 -10.88
CA ASP A 567 21.48 -10.96 -11.36
C ASP A 567 20.75 -12.27 -11.02
N VAL A 568 20.04 -12.31 -9.89
CA VAL A 568 19.19 -13.42 -9.46
C VAL A 568 17.88 -12.86 -8.92
N ILE A 569 16.75 -13.42 -9.34
CA ILE A 569 15.43 -13.11 -8.76
C ILE A 569 14.89 -14.31 -7.99
N SER A 570 14.26 -14.08 -6.85
CA SER A 570 13.51 -15.10 -6.12
C SER A 570 12.04 -14.70 -6.00
N ILE A 571 11.14 -15.66 -6.20
CA ILE A 571 9.70 -15.38 -6.40
C ILE A 571 8.87 -16.44 -5.68
N GLU A 572 7.72 -16.04 -5.14
CA GLU A 572 6.78 -16.96 -4.47
C GLU A 572 6.01 -17.79 -5.51
N THR A 573 6.18 -19.12 -5.50
CA THR A 573 5.58 -20.02 -6.49
C THR A 573 4.90 -21.28 -5.93
N SER A 574 5.12 -21.63 -4.67
CA SER A 574 4.62 -22.88 -4.09
C SER A 574 3.09 -22.96 -4.03
N ARG A 575 2.41 -21.81 -4.00
CA ARG A 575 0.94 -21.72 -3.99
C ARG A 575 0.30 -21.45 -5.35
N SER A 576 1.09 -21.06 -6.36
CA SER A 576 0.61 -20.65 -7.70
C SER A 576 0.77 -21.76 -8.76
N ARG A 577 0.92 -23.03 -8.34
CA ARG A 577 1.02 -24.22 -9.21
C ARG A 577 2.07 -24.10 -10.33
N MET A 578 3.14 -23.34 -10.11
CA MET A 578 4.21 -23.09 -11.09
C MET A 578 3.74 -22.47 -12.42
N GLU A 579 2.50 -21.97 -12.52
CA GLU A 579 1.94 -21.41 -13.76
C GLU A 579 2.76 -20.22 -14.26
N LEU A 580 3.29 -19.43 -13.31
CA LEU A 580 4.17 -18.30 -13.53
C LEU A 580 5.43 -18.62 -14.36
N LEU A 581 5.95 -19.86 -14.32
CA LEU A 581 7.16 -20.22 -15.08
C LEU A 581 6.96 -20.12 -16.59
N LYS A 582 5.73 -20.29 -17.09
CA LYS A 582 5.41 -20.11 -18.52
C LYS A 582 5.68 -18.68 -18.99
N THR A 583 5.50 -17.71 -18.11
CA THR A 583 5.75 -16.29 -18.41
C THR A 583 7.24 -16.02 -18.60
N PHE A 584 8.08 -16.60 -17.74
CA PHE A 584 9.54 -16.53 -17.87
C PHE A 584 10.04 -17.21 -19.15
N GLU A 585 9.47 -18.37 -19.50
CA GLU A 585 9.79 -19.08 -20.74
C GLU A 585 9.40 -18.26 -21.98
N LYS A 586 8.16 -17.75 -22.01
CA LYS A 586 7.64 -16.92 -23.12
C LYS A 586 8.45 -15.64 -23.30
N PHE A 587 8.79 -14.97 -22.20
CA PHE A 587 9.58 -13.76 -22.21
C PHE A 587 11.06 -14.01 -22.52
N LYS A 588 11.53 -15.26 -22.39
CA LYS A 588 12.95 -15.65 -22.47
C LYS A 588 13.81 -14.84 -21.49
N TYR A 589 13.39 -14.85 -20.23
CA TYR A 589 14.06 -14.09 -19.18
C TYR A 589 15.56 -14.46 -19.12
N PRO A 590 16.47 -13.48 -19.22
CA PRO A 590 17.88 -13.77 -19.47
C PRO A 590 18.67 -14.14 -18.21
N ASN A 591 18.17 -13.82 -17.00
CA ASN A 591 18.93 -13.89 -15.75
C ASN A 591 18.53 -15.11 -14.90
N GLU A 592 19.28 -15.40 -13.82
CA GLU A 592 18.96 -16.55 -12.95
C GLU A 592 17.64 -16.34 -12.19
N ILE A 593 16.92 -17.43 -11.94
CA ILE A 593 15.65 -17.43 -11.20
C ILE A 593 15.65 -18.48 -10.08
N GLY A 594 15.01 -18.14 -8.97
CA GLY A 594 14.77 -19.02 -7.82
C GLY A 594 13.28 -19.06 -7.46
N PRO A 595 12.47 -19.89 -8.14
CA PRO A 595 11.09 -20.16 -7.75
C PRO A 595 11.05 -20.87 -6.40
N GLY A 596 10.27 -20.34 -5.45
CA GLY A 596 10.11 -20.97 -4.13
C GLY A 596 9.51 -22.39 -4.23
N VAL A 597 10.25 -23.36 -3.70
CA VAL A 597 9.91 -24.79 -3.68
C VAL A 597 9.28 -25.24 -2.36
#